data_AF-A0A090AEM7-F1
#
_entry.id   AF-A0A090AEM7-F1
#
_cell.length_a   1.000
_cell.length_b   1.000
_cell.length_c   1.000
_cell.angle_alpha   90.00
_cell.angle_beta   90.00
_cell.angle_gamma   90.00
#
_symmetry.space_group_name_H-M   'P 1'
#
loop_
_entity.id
_entity.type
_entity.pdbx_description
1 polymer ?
#
loop_
_entity_poly.entity_id
_entity_poly.type
_entity_poly.pdbx_seq_one_letter_code
_entity_poly.pdbx_strand_id
1 'polypeptide(L)'
;MVQPTTLRTIINELVGQDLLPAEATEQITQTLTISPEKMPTPWFINTLIGISAWLAVTPLLVFLFLIQLTNTAVSAIGVGIIFIVGTVSFRLFYKEDTLFLAQFALALNLTGQLLFIGGLWVQTDMLMAALASSVLELFLFNFYQSNIIRFISVLIFIASLIVLLNELHFYQGIHFIILATALGSLWCWLKESQHQLSEIMVELYPPLGYGLVIALFIMLLPSGLIGVPGIPLITWSFSTVGLVMLLLGLESILLHNHNFSLASANGIILLGGTFLIGLLFYQAPGIIATIIVMVLGFQRGNRVLMGSATLFFTVFLVAYYYHLELTLLMKSITLVSSGSALLGLRWLLKQLPHRE
;
A
#
# COMPACT_ATOMS: atom_id res chain seq x y z
N MET A 1 24.07 -32.61 -21.45
CA MET A 1 23.01 -32.59 -20.42
C MET A 1 23.49 -31.69 -19.30
N VAL A 2 22.90 -30.49 -19.14
CA VAL A 2 23.26 -29.56 -18.08
C VAL A 2 22.69 -30.13 -16.78
N GLN A 3 23.53 -30.48 -15.81
CA GLN A 3 23.04 -30.89 -14.49
C GLN A 3 22.25 -29.73 -13.88
N PRO A 4 21.10 -29.97 -13.24
CA PRO A 4 20.36 -28.91 -12.58
C PRO A 4 21.23 -28.29 -11.49
N THR A 5 21.52 -26.99 -11.62
CA THR A 5 22.26 -26.22 -10.62
C THR A 5 21.40 -26.17 -9.36
N THR A 6 21.75 -26.99 -8.37
CA THR A 6 21.08 -26.93 -7.07
C THR A 6 21.70 -25.83 -6.23
N LEU A 7 20.95 -25.26 -5.27
CA LEU A 7 21.47 -24.27 -4.33
C LEU A 7 22.73 -24.77 -3.62
N ARG A 8 22.76 -26.07 -3.29
CA ARG A 8 23.92 -26.76 -2.71
C ARG A 8 25.14 -26.76 -3.65
N THR A 9 24.92 -26.94 -4.96
CA THR A 9 25.98 -26.88 -5.97
C THR A 9 26.59 -25.48 -6.03
N ILE A 10 25.75 -24.43 -6.03
CA ILE A 10 26.17 -23.02 -6.07
C ILE A 10 26.97 -22.65 -4.80
N ILE A 11 26.48 -23.03 -3.62
CA ILE A 11 27.18 -22.76 -2.36
C ILE A 11 28.55 -23.44 -2.34
N ASN A 12 28.62 -24.71 -2.76
CA ASN A 12 29.88 -25.45 -2.83
C ASN A 12 30.86 -24.84 -3.83
N GLU A 13 30.36 -24.33 -4.97
CA GLU A 13 31.17 -23.66 -5.98
C GLU A 13 31.74 -22.32 -5.47
N LEU A 14 30.93 -21.55 -4.74
CA LEU A 14 31.35 -20.29 -4.12
C LEU A 14 32.39 -20.50 -2.99
N VAL A 15 32.26 -21.58 -2.21
CA VAL A 15 33.30 -21.98 -1.24
C VAL A 15 34.57 -22.44 -1.95
N GLY A 16 34.44 -23.23 -3.02
CA GLY A 16 35.58 -23.67 -3.83
C GLY A 16 36.33 -22.53 -4.52
N GLN A 17 35.69 -21.39 -4.71
CA GLN A 17 36.28 -20.17 -5.28
C GLN A 17 36.79 -19.18 -4.21
N ASP A 18 36.83 -19.55 -2.93
CA ASP A 18 37.19 -18.67 -1.80
C ASP A 18 36.33 -17.39 -1.68
N LEU A 19 35.15 -17.38 -2.33
CA LEU A 19 34.20 -16.25 -2.27
C LEU A 19 33.26 -16.34 -1.06
N LEU A 20 33.20 -17.51 -0.40
CA LEU A 20 32.47 -17.72 0.84
C LEU A 20 33.36 -18.48 1.85
N PRO A 21 33.47 -18.00 3.10
CA PRO A 21 34.16 -18.75 4.14
C PRO A 21 33.41 -20.05 4.43
N ALA A 22 34.15 -21.14 4.71
CA ALA A 22 33.56 -22.45 4.97
C ALA A 22 32.53 -22.43 6.11
N GLU A 23 32.71 -21.58 7.12
CA GLU A 23 31.78 -21.36 8.24
C GLU A 23 30.41 -20.82 7.80
N ALA A 24 30.35 -20.07 6.69
CA ALA A 24 29.10 -19.57 6.14
C ALA A 24 28.21 -20.68 5.59
N THR A 25 28.77 -21.82 5.14
CA THR A 25 27.94 -22.97 4.71
C THR A 25 27.10 -23.52 5.84
N GLU A 26 27.64 -23.55 7.06
CA GLU A 26 26.94 -24.07 8.22
C GLU A 26 25.81 -23.13 8.63
N GLN A 27 26.06 -21.81 8.65
CA GLN A 27 25.04 -20.80 8.92
C GLN A 27 23.93 -20.76 7.86
N ILE A 28 24.29 -20.86 6.58
CA ILE A 28 23.34 -20.94 5.46
C ILE A 28 22.52 -22.24 5.58
N THR A 29 23.18 -23.36 5.86
CA THR A 29 22.48 -24.65 6.03
C THR A 29 21.53 -24.60 7.23
N GLN A 30 21.96 -24.05 8.37
CA GLN A 30 21.12 -23.84 9.56
C GLN A 30 19.92 -22.94 9.27
N THR A 31 20.10 -21.89 8.47
CA THR A 31 19.01 -21.00 8.04
C THR A 31 18.02 -21.72 7.10
N LEU A 32 18.52 -22.61 6.23
CA LEU A 32 17.73 -23.35 5.25
C LEU A 32 17.04 -24.60 5.82
N THR A 33 17.64 -25.25 6.81
CA THR A 33 16.97 -26.25 7.65
C THR A 33 16.04 -25.52 8.59
N ILE A 34 14.82 -25.30 8.13
CA ILE A 34 13.69 -24.79 8.92
C ILE A 34 13.77 -25.39 10.32
N SER A 35 14.11 -24.57 11.33
CA SER A 35 13.99 -24.98 12.73
C SER A 35 12.53 -25.40 12.96
N PRO A 36 12.26 -26.65 13.37
CA PRO A 36 10.90 -27.15 13.59
C PRO A 36 10.24 -26.59 14.87
N GLU A 37 10.73 -25.48 15.41
CA GLU A 37 10.21 -24.91 16.65
C GLU A 37 9.14 -23.86 16.39
N LYS A 38 7.95 -24.15 16.95
CA LYS A 38 6.63 -23.52 16.78
C LYS A 38 5.98 -23.83 15.44
N MET A 39 5.09 -24.84 15.45
CA MET A 39 4.01 -24.92 14.47
C MET A 39 3.39 -23.52 14.31
N PRO A 40 3.40 -22.95 13.09
CA PRO A 40 2.90 -21.60 12.87
C PRO A 40 1.43 -21.55 13.31
N THR A 41 1.09 -20.56 14.13
CA THR A 41 -0.29 -20.33 14.57
C THR A 41 -1.19 -20.30 13.33
N PRO A 42 -2.25 -21.12 13.27
CA PRO A 42 -3.13 -21.18 12.09
C PRO A 42 -3.62 -19.79 11.68
N TRP A 43 -3.64 -19.51 10.38
CA TRP A 43 -3.96 -18.18 9.85
C TRP A 43 -5.29 -17.63 10.37
N PHE A 44 -6.30 -18.49 10.56
CA PHE A 44 -7.62 -18.09 11.07
C PHE A 44 -7.57 -17.62 12.53
N ILE A 45 -6.66 -18.16 13.36
CA ILE A 45 -6.45 -17.70 14.74
C ILE A 45 -5.82 -16.31 14.71
N ASN A 46 -4.82 -16.09 13.86
CA ASN A 46 -4.20 -14.77 13.70
C ASN A 46 -5.22 -13.74 13.19
N THR A 47 -6.08 -14.11 12.25
CA THR A 47 -7.15 -13.24 11.74
C THR A 47 -8.17 -12.92 12.82
N LEU A 48 -8.66 -13.93 13.56
CA LEU A 48 -9.69 -13.74 14.59
C LEU A 48 -9.17 -12.88 15.75
N ILE A 49 -7.93 -13.11 16.19
CA ILE A 49 -7.30 -12.30 17.23
C ILE A 49 -7.04 -10.88 16.71
N GLY A 50 -6.60 -10.72 15.46
CA GLY A 50 -6.46 -9.41 14.82
C GLY A 50 -7.78 -8.64 14.81
N ILE A 51 -8.87 -9.24 14.35
CA ILE A 51 -10.20 -8.62 14.37
C ILE A 51 -10.63 -8.27 15.81
N SER A 52 -10.35 -9.14 16.78
CA SER A 52 -10.68 -8.88 18.18
C SER A 52 -9.94 -7.67 18.76
N ALA A 53 -8.69 -7.43 18.35
CA ALA A 53 -7.91 -6.28 18.80
C ALA A 53 -8.51 -4.96 18.29
N TRP A 54 -9.00 -4.95 17.04
CA TRP A 54 -9.67 -3.79 16.45
C TRP A 54 -11.03 -3.55 17.11
N LEU A 55 -11.77 -4.63 17.37
CA LEU A 55 -13.05 -4.56 18.09
C LEU A 55 -12.84 -4.07 19.53
N ALA A 56 -11.74 -4.43 20.20
CA ALA A 56 -11.45 -4.06 21.58
C ALA A 56 -11.23 -2.55 21.79
N VAL A 57 -10.83 -1.82 20.73
CA VAL A 57 -10.66 -0.34 20.80
C VAL A 57 -11.95 0.34 21.23
N THR A 58 -13.10 -0.07 20.69
CA THR A 58 -14.37 0.60 20.96
C THR A 58 -14.84 0.42 22.42
N PRO A 59 -14.95 -0.80 22.98
CA PRO A 59 -15.26 -1.00 24.39
C PRO A 59 -14.24 -0.33 25.33
N LEU A 60 -12.96 -0.29 24.96
CA LEU A 60 -11.95 0.37 25.77
C LEU A 60 -12.17 1.89 25.81
N LEU A 61 -12.44 2.53 24.66
CA LEU A 61 -12.80 3.95 24.61
C LEU A 61 -14.06 4.23 25.45
N VAL A 62 -15.10 3.39 25.31
CA VAL A 62 -16.34 3.51 26.09
C VAL A 62 -16.06 3.37 27.58
N PHE A 63 -15.25 2.38 27.98
CA PHE A 63 -14.88 2.20 29.39
C PHE A 63 -14.17 3.43 29.95
N LEU A 64 -13.16 3.96 29.24
CA LEU A 64 -12.40 5.15 29.65
C LEU A 64 -13.29 6.39 29.79
N PHE A 65 -14.27 6.53 28.90
CA PHE A 65 -15.28 7.57 28.98
C PHE A 65 -16.22 7.38 30.18
N LEU A 66 -16.70 6.17 30.45
CA LEU A 66 -17.61 5.88 31.56
C LEU A 66 -16.96 6.12 32.93
N ILE A 67 -15.66 5.81 33.07
CA ILE A 67 -14.89 6.12 34.29
C ILE A 67 -14.45 7.59 34.36
N GLN A 68 -14.90 8.42 33.41
CA GLN A 68 -14.66 9.87 33.35
C GLN A 68 -13.19 10.27 33.16
N LEU A 69 -12.33 9.34 32.73
CA LEU A 69 -10.89 9.60 32.57
C LEU A 69 -10.58 10.41 31.30
N THR A 70 -11.52 10.46 30.35
CA THR A 70 -11.39 11.21 29.09
C THR A 70 -12.43 12.32 28.97
N ASN A 71 -12.97 12.81 30.09
CA ASN A 71 -14.02 13.83 30.13
C ASN A 71 -13.55 15.22 29.67
N THR A 72 -12.24 15.48 29.71
CA THR A 72 -11.65 16.72 29.18
C THR A 72 -10.69 16.40 28.03
N ALA A 73 -10.54 17.32 27.08
CA ALA A 73 -9.62 17.16 25.97
C ALA A 73 -8.17 16.93 26.45
N VAL A 74 -7.73 17.69 27.46
CA VAL A 74 -6.41 17.54 28.09
C VAL A 74 -6.23 16.15 28.70
N SER A 75 -7.25 15.64 29.42
CA SER A 75 -7.18 14.29 29.98
C SER A 75 -7.13 13.19 28.91
N ALA A 76 -7.90 13.34 27.82
CA ALA A 76 -7.87 12.40 26.70
C ALA A 76 -6.49 12.38 26.02
N ILE A 77 -5.90 13.56 25.76
CA ILE A 77 -4.54 13.69 25.23
C ILE A 77 -3.53 13.01 26.17
N GLY A 78 -3.61 13.28 27.48
CA GLY A 78 -2.71 12.71 28.47
C GLY A 78 -2.77 11.17 28.51
N VAL A 79 -3.97 10.59 28.58
CA VAL A 79 -4.18 9.14 28.52
C VAL A 79 -3.68 8.57 27.19
N GLY A 80 -3.94 9.27 26.08
CA GLY A 80 -3.49 8.89 24.76
C GLY A 80 -1.97 8.76 24.67
N ILE A 81 -1.24 9.78 25.14
CA ILE A 81 0.22 9.77 25.22
C ILE A 81 0.72 8.62 26.10
N ILE A 82 0.10 8.39 27.27
CA ILE A 82 0.49 7.30 28.16
C ILE A 82 0.39 5.94 27.45
N PHE A 83 -0.70 5.69 26.71
CA PHE A 83 -0.86 4.45 25.96
C PHE A 83 0.13 4.32 24.80
N ILE A 84 0.35 5.40 24.04
CA ILE A 84 1.30 5.41 22.93
C ILE A 84 2.72 5.15 23.43
N VAL A 85 3.19 5.95 24.40
CA VAL A 85 4.55 5.82 24.95
C VAL A 85 4.71 4.47 25.66
N GLY A 86 3.71 4.06 26.46
CA GLY A 86 3.74 2.78 27.16
C GLY A 86 3.87 1.58 26.22
N THR A 87 3.12 1.60 25.10
CA THR A 87 3.21 0.52 24.10
C THR A 87 4.50 0.56 23.29
N VAL A 88 5.00 1.75 22.93
CA VAL A 88 6.31 1.91 22.27
C VAL A 88 7.41 1.37 23.18
N SER A 89 7.48 1.80 24.44
CA SER A 89 8.47 1.33 25.41
C SER A 89 8.35 -0.17 25.65
N PHE A 90 7.12 -0.69 25.82
CA PHE A 90 6.90 -2.12 25.96
C PHE A 90 7.48 -2.91 24.78
N ARG A 91 7.25 -2.45 23.55
CA ARG A 91 7.79 -3.09 22.33
C ARG A 91 9.30 -2.96 22.17
N LEU A 92 9.91 -1.90 22.68
CA LEU A 92 11.36 -1.72 22.62
C LEU A 92 12.10 -2.60 23.63
N PHE A 93 11.51 -2.84 24.81
CA PHE A 93 12.18 -3.56 25.91
C PHE A 93 11.79 -5.04 26.01
N TYR A 94 10.60 -5.44 25.58
CA TYR A 94 10.15 -6.84 25.61
C TYR A 94 10.22 -7.46 24.22
N LYS A 95 11.21 -8.36 24.02
CA LYS A 95 11.40 -9.12 22.77
C LYS A 95 10.55 -10.39 22.68
N GLU A 96 9.91 -10.81 23.77
CA GLU A 96 9.05 -11.99 23.75
C GLU A 96 7.67 -11.67 23.13
N ASP A 97 7.49 -12.10 21.90
CA ASP A 97 6.25 -11.94 21.15
C ASP A 97 5.26 -13.07 21.46
N THR A 98 4.46 -12.90 22.50
CA THR A 98 3.19 -13.64 22.58
C THR A 98 2.13 -12.93 21.73
N LEU A 99 1.38 -13.70 20.94
CA LEU A 99 0.35 -13.16 20.05
C LEU A 99 -0.68 -12.31 20.81
N PHE A 100 -1.01 -12.69 22.04
CA PHE A 100 -1.91 -11.92 22.91
C PHE A 100 -1.34 -10.54 23.26
N LEU A 101 -0.10 -10.47 23.78
CA LEU A 101 0.53 -9.19 24.15
C LEU A 101 0.70 -8.28 22.94
N ALA A 102 1.01 -8.86 21.77
CA ALA A 102 1.12 -8.10 20.54
C ALA A 102 -0.18 -7.38 20.15
N GLN A 103 -1.32 -8.05 20.36
CA GLN A 103 -2.65 -7.59 19.97
C GLN A 103 -3.26 -6.67 21.04
N PHE A 104 -2.94 -6.92 22.31
CA PHE A 104 -3.24 -5.99 23.40
C PHE A 104 -2.49 -4.66 23.22
N ALA A 105 -1.19 -4.71 22.92
CA ALA A 105 -0.40 -3.51 22.63
C ALA A 105 -0.93 -2.76 21.39
N LEU A 106 -1.37 -3.49 20.36
CA LEU A 106 -2.04 -2.89 19.20
C LEU A 106 -3.30 -2.12 19.60
N ALA A 107 -4.21 -2.75 20.35
CA ALA A 107 -5.46 -2.13 20.78
C ALA A 107 -5.21 -0.90 21.68
N LEU A 108 -4.26 -0.98 22.62
CA LEU A 108 -3.86 0.15 23.46
C LEU A 108 -3.28 1.30 22.62
N ASN A 109 -2.39 1.00 21.67
CA ASN A 109 -1.76 2.01 20.84
C ASN A 109 -2.78 2.72 19.95
N LEU A 110 -3.68 1.98 19.28
CA LEU A 110 -4.75 2.57 18.47
C LEU A 110 -5.74 3.40 19.30
N THR A 111 -6.11 2.92 20.49
CA THR A 111 -6.92 3.69 21.44
C THR A 111 -6.19 4.97 21.83
N GLY A 112 -4.89 4.88 22.10
CA GLY A 112 -4.06 6.03 22.44
C GLY A 112 -3.98 7.06 21.33
N GLN A 113 -3.81 6.63 20.07
CA GLN A 113 -3.84 7.49 18.89
C GLN A 113 -5.21 8.18 18.75
N LEU A 114 -6.32 7.45 18.85
CA LEU A 114 -7.67 8.04 18.75
C LEU A 114 -7.93 9.09 19.84
N LEU A 115 -7.52 8.83 21.09
CA LEU A 115 -7.65 9.78 22.19
C LEU A 115 -6.74 11.00 22.02
N PHE A 116 -5.51 10.80 21.57
CA PHE A 116 -4.56 11.88 21.32
C PHE A 116 -5.04 12.79 20.19
N ILE A 117 -5.36 12.22 19.03
CA ILE A 117 -5.81 12.96 17.84
C ILE A 117 -7.16 13.62 18.11
N GLY A 118 -8.12 12.87 18.67
CA GLY A 118 -9.45 13.40 18.99
C GLY A 118 -9.42 14.47 20.08
N GLY A 119 -8.59 14.29 21.10
CA GLY A 119 -8.39 15.30 22.14
C GLY A 119 -7.74 16.57 21.62
N LEU A 120 -6.73 16.46 20.73
CA LEU A 120 -6.14 17.62 20.07
C LEU A 120 -7.16 18.34 19.19
N TRP A 121 -7.96 17.62 18.42
CA TRP A 121 -9.01 18.23 17.59
C TRP A 121 -10.03 19.05 18.40
N VAL A 122 -10.31 18.66 19.65
CA VAL A 122 -11.18 19.42 20.57
C VAL A 122 -10.44 20.59 21.23
N GLN A 123 -9.16 20.42 21.55
CA GLN A 123 -8.36 21.40 22.30
C GLN A 123 -7.77 22.52 21.42
N THR A 124 -7.50 22.20 20.16
CA THR A 124 -6.84 23.08 19.18
C THR A 124 -7.69 23.20 17.91
N ASP A 125 -7.17 23.88 16.90
CA ASP A 125 -7.75 23.86 15.56
C ASP A 125 -7.43 22.54 14.83
N MET A 126 -8.20 22.29 13.76
CA MET A 126 -8.08 21.08 12.94
C MET A 126 -6.74 21.00 12.21
N LEU A 127 -6.15 22.15 11.87
CA LEU A 127 -4.82 22.25 11.28
C LEU A 127 -3.74 21.73 12.23
N MET A 128 -3.71 22.17 13.49
CA MET A 128 -2.72 21.68 14.46
C MET A 128 -2.93 20.21 14.80
N ALA A 129 -4.18 19.75 14.91
CA ALA A 129 -4.47 18.33 15.13
C ALA A 129 -3.93 17.46 13.98
N ALA A 130 -4.09 17.90 12.73
CA ALA A 130 -3.60 17.18 11.56
C ALA A 130 -2.06 17.22 11.46
N LEU A 131 -1.42 18.37 11.77
CA LEU A 131 0.04 18.47 11.86
C LEU A 131 0.59 17.52 12.93
N ALA A 132 0.03 17.56 14.14
CA ALA A 132 0.44 16.68 15.24
C ALA A 132 0.23 15.19 14.89
N SER A 133 -0.87 14.86 14.21
CA SER A 133 -1.12 13.49 13.71
C SER A 133 -0.05 13.07 12.72
N SER A 134 0.30 13.91 11.74
CA SER A 134 1.33 13.57 10.76
C SER A 134 2.72 13.36 11.40
N VAL A 135 3.08 14.17 12.39
CA VAL A 135 4.31 14.00 13.18
C VAL A 135 4.28 12.72 14.02
N LEU A 136 3.15 12.44 14.67
CA LEU A 136 2.97 11.22 15.45
C LEU A 136 3.12 9.97 14.57
N GLU A 137 2.51 9.94 13.39
CA GLU A 137 2.61 8.78 12.51
C GLU A 137 4.01 8.59 11.92
N LEU A 138 4.72 9.67 11.63
CA LEU A 138 6.14 9.59 11.29
C LEU A 138 6.95 8.98 12.44
N PHE A 139 6.68 9.40 13.67
CA PHE A 139 7.32 8.81 14.85
C PHE A 139 7.00 7.31 14.98
N LEU A 140 5.72 6.94 14.94
CA LEU A 140 5.31 5.54 15.09
C LEU A 140 5.83 4.65 13.96
N PHE A 141 5.86 5.13 12.71
CA PHE A 141 6.42 4.38 11.60
C PHE A 141 7.90 4.04 11.81
N ASN A 142 8.70 4.99 12.32
CA ASN A 142 10.14 4.81 12.49
C ASN A 142 10.50 4.02 13.77
N PHE A 143 9.78 4.24 14.88
CA PHE A 143 10.16 3.70 16.18
C PHE A 143 9.37 2.45 16.60
N TYR A 144 8.15 2.26 16.08
CA TYR A 144 7.35 1.09 16.44
C TYR A 144 7.75 -0.11 15.58
N GLN A 145 8.04 -1.25 16.21
CA GLN A 145 8.56 -2.45 15.51
C GLN A 145 7.47 -3.30 14.84
N SER A 146 6.19 -3.04 15.11
CA SER A 146 5.09 -3.82 14.52
C SER A 146 4.72 -3.35 13.11
N ASN A 147 4.70 -4.29 12.16
CA ASN A 147 4.23 -4.06 10.80
C ASN A 147 2.79 -3.55 10.72
N ILE A 148 1.91 -3.95 11.64
CA ILE A 148 0.50 -3.50 11.62
C ILE A 148 0.41 -2.01 11.96
N ILE A 149 1.11 -1.55 13.01
CA ILE A 149 1.14 -0.13 13.35
C ILE A 149 1.82 0.66 12.25
N ARG A 150 2.98 0.20 11.72
CA ARG A 150 3.63 0.88 10.59
C ARG A 150 2.69 1.04 9.38
N PHE A 151 1.92 0.00 9.05
CA PHE A 151 0.92 0.05 7.98
C PHE A 151 -0.19 1.07 8.28
N ILE A 152 -0.76 1.04 9.50
CA ILE A 152 -1.80 2.00 9.92
C ILE A 152 -1.25 3.42 9.92
N SER A 153 0.00 3.63 10.35
CA SER A 153 0.66 4.93 10.35
C SER A 153 0.80 5.51 8.96
N VAL A 154 1.07 4.71 7.93
CA VAL A 154 1.04 5.20 6.54
C VAL A 154 -0.36 5.69 6.16
N LEU A 155 -1.41 4.96 6.53
CA LEU A 155 -2.79 5.36 6.23
C LEU A 155 -3.18 6.66 6.95
N ILE A 156 -2.91 6.76 8.25
CA ILE A 156 -3.24 7.93 9.06
C ILE A 156 -2.38 9.13 8.63
N PHE A 157 -1.11 8.92 8.30
CA PHE A 157 -0.24 9.97 7.77
C PHE A 157 -0.83 10.57 6.48
N ILE A 158 -1.17 9.73 5.50
CA ILE A 158 -1.79 10.20 4.25
C ILE A 158 -3.14 10.89 4.53
N ALA A 159 -3.98 10.33 5.40
CA ALA A 159 -5.24 10.97 5.79
C ALA A 159 -5.03 12.36 6.42
N SER A 160 -4.04 12.49 7.30
CA SER A 160 -3.69 13.76 7.93
C SER A 160 -3.17 14.79 6.92
N LEU A 161 -2.42 14.37 5.90
CA LEU A 161 -2.00 15.26 4.81
C LEU A 161 -3.20 15.77 4.00
N ILE A 162 -4.20 14.92 3.74
CA ILE A 162 -5.43 15.35 3.05
C ILE A 162 -6.20 16.38 3.88
N VAL A 163 -6.29 16.17 5.20
CA VAL A 163 -6.88 17.15 6.12
C VAL A 163 -6.09 18.46 6.08
N LEU A 164 -4.76 18.42 6.09
CA LEU A 164 -3.92 19.63 5.97
C LEU A 164 -4.17 20.39 4.67
N LEU A 165 -4.32 19.71 3.54
CA LEU A 165 -4.68 20.36 2.28
C LEU A 165 -6.04 21.06 2.34
N ASN A 166 -7.01 20.45 3.03
CA ASN A 166 -8.34 21.02 3.22
C ASN A 166 -8.28 22.30 4.06
N GLU A 167 -7.59 22.25 5.20
CA GLU A 167 -7.44 23.40 6.11
C GLU A 167 -6.63 24.55 5.49
N LEU A 168 -5.65 24.22 4.64
CA LEU A 168 -4.87 25.21 3.89
C LEU A 168 -5.58 25.72 2.62
N HIS A 169 -6.82 25.26 2.36
CA HIS A 169 -7.58 25.55 1.15
C HIS A 169 -6.85 25.23 -0.17
N PHE A 170 -5.89 24.30 -0.13
CA PHE A 170 -5.11 23.87 -1.29
C PHE A 170 -5.62 22.53 -1.84
N TYR A 171 -6.89 22.50 -2.26
CA TYR A 171 -7.59 21.27 -2.67
C TYR A 171 -6.92 20.54 -3.85
N GLN A 172 -6.35 21.28 -4.81
CA GLN A 172 -5.62 20.69 -5.95
C GLN A 172 -4.35 19.94 -5.52
N GLY A 173 -3.86 20.17 -4.30
CA GLY A 173 -2.77 19.44 -3.68
C GLY A 173 -2.98 17.93 -3.65
N ILE A 174 -4.24 17.46 -3.65
CA ILE A 174 -4.56 16.03 -3.58
C ILE A 174 -3.97 15.25 -4.77
N HIS A 175 -3.92 15.88 -5.96
CA HIS A 175 -3.35 15.26 -7.14
C HIS A 175 -1.84 15.00 -6.98
N PHE A 176 -1.13 15.89 -6.30
CA PHE A 176 0.28 15.69 -5.98
C PHE A 176 0.48 14.56 -4.97
N ILE A 177 -0.36 14.48 -3.93
CA ILE A 177 -0.29 13.37 -2.96
C ILE A 177 -0.57 12.03 -3.64
N ILE A 178 -1.61 11.95 -4.49
CA ILE A 178 -1.93 10.73 -5.25
C ILE A 178 -0.73 10.27 -6.08
N LEU A 179 -0.08 11.17 -6.82
CA LEU A 179 1.07 10.84 -7.64
C LEU A 179 2.30 10.47 -6.79
N ALA A 180 2.54 11.17 -5.69
CA ALA A 180 3.61 10.84 -4.75
C ALA A 180 3.41 9.45 -4.13
N THR A 181 2.19 9.10 -3.73
CA THR A 181 1.85 7.78 -3.20
C THR A 181 1.96 6.68 -4.25
N ALA A 182 1.55 6.93 -5.49
CA ALA A 182 1.73 5.99 -6.60
C ALA A 182 3.22 5.77 -6.93
N LEU A 183 4.01 6.85 -7.00
CA LEU A 183 5.47 6.79 -7.16
C LEU A 183 6.15 6.05 -6.02
N GLY A 184 5.76 6.32 -4.78
CA GLY A 184 6.27 5.62 -3.60
C GLY A 184 5.94 4.12 -3.64
N SER A 185 4.73 3.76 -4.07
CA SER A 185 4.33 2.36 -4.28
C SER A 185 5.20 1.69 -5.35
N LEU A 186 5.40 2.34 -6.50
CA LEU A 186 6.29 1.86 -7.56
C LEU A 186 7.72 1.66 -7.04
N TRP A 187 8.26 2.64 -6.31
CA TRP A 187 9.61 2.57 -5.76
C TRP A 187 9.77 1.40 -4.77
N CYS A 188 8.81 1.19 -3.86
CA CYS A 188 8.84 0.10 -2.88
C CYS A 188 8.92 -1.27 -3.58
N TRP A 189 8.09 -1.49 -4.60
CA TRP A 189 7.95 -2.78 -5.25
C TRP A 189 8.93 -3.00 -6.41
N LEU A 190 9.39 -1.95 -7.11
CA LEU A 190 10.37 -2.10 -8.18
C LEU A 190 11.78 -2.41 -7.63
N LYS A 191 12.12 -1.86 -6.47
CA LYS A 191 13.42 -2.07 -5.81
C LYS A 191 13.39 -3.14 -4.73
N GLU A 192 12.38 -4.02 -4.72
CA GLU A 192 12.22 -5.06 -3.70
C GLU A 192 13.51 -5.88 -3.47
N SER A 193 14.22 -6.28 -4.52
CA SER A 193 15.49 -7.02 -4.39
C SER A 193 16.58 -6.21 -3.67
N GLN A 194 16.65 -4.91 -3.92
CA GLN A 194 17.60 -4.01 -3.24
C GLN A 194 17.18 -3.76 -1.79
N HIS A 195 15.88 -3.66 -1.53
CA HIS A 195 15.34 -3.48 -0.18
C HIS A 195 15.54 -4.72 0.69
N GLN A 196 15.46 -5.92 0.11
CA GLN A 196 15.75 -7.18 0.81
C GLN A 196 17.24 -7.34 1.17
N LEU A 197 18.13 -6.62 0.49
CA LEU A 197 19.57 -6.61 0.79
C LEU A 197 19.95 -5.65 1.94
N SER A 198 19.07 -4.73 2.32
CA SER A 198 19.33 -3.74 3.38
C SER A 198 18.66 -4.17 4.69
N GLU A 199 19.45 -4.25 5.77
CA GLU A 199 18.99 -4.62 7.11
C GLU A 199 17.83 -3.75 7.62
N ILE A 200 17.82 -2.46 7.27
CA ILE A 200 16.78 -1.52 7.70
C ILE A 200 15.55 -1.64 6.80
N MET A 201 15.75 -1.73 5.48
CA MET A 201 14.62 -1.72 4.55
C MET A 201 13.84 -3.03 4.57
N VAL A 202 14.45 -4.18 4.88
CA VAL A 202 13.78 -5.49 4.87
C VAL A 202 12.53 -5.51 5.78
N GLU A 203 12.56 -4.78 6.89
CA GLU A 203 11.42 -4.66 7.81
C GLU A 203 10.45 -3.52 7.48
N LEU A 204 10.94 -2.45 6.85
CA LEU A 204 10.16 -1.23 6.61
C LEU A 204 9.40 -1.26 5.28
N TYR A 205 9.95 -1.92 4.25
CA TYR A 205 9.35 -1.89 2.91
C TYR A 205 7.98 -2.59 2.84
N PRO A 206 7.69 -3.71 3.55
CA PRO A 206 6.38 -4.35 3.43
C PRO A 206 5.23 -3.47 3.96
N PRO A 207 5.24 -2.97 5.21
CA PRO A 207 4.14 -2.14 5.70
C PRO A 207 4.03 -0.81 4.93
N LEU A 208 5.16 -0.24 4.48
CA LEU A 208 5.17 0.94 3.62
C LEU A 208 4.52 0.68 2.26
N GLY A 209 4.97 -0.37 1.56
CA GLY A 209 4.51 -0.71 0.22
C GLY A 209 3.02 -1.06 0.18
N TYR A 210 2.53 -1.85 1.15
CA TYR A 210 1.10 -2.13 1.25
C TYR A 210 0.31 -0.91 1.72
N GLY A 211 0.83 -0.14 2.68
CA GLY A 211 0.18 1.07 3.19
C GLY A 211 -0.04 2.10 2.10
N LEU A 212 0.98 2.36 1.26
CA LEU A 212 0.88 3.28 0.13
C LEU A 212 -0.12 2.80 -0.92
N VAL A 213 -0.16 1.51 -1.24
CA VAL A 213 -1.12 0.95 -2.21
C VAL A 213 -2.56 1.11 -1.70
N ILE A 214 -2.83 0.77 -0.44
CA ILE A 214 -4.16 0.90 0.14
C ILE A 214 -4.55 2.37 0.30
N ALA A 215 -3.63 3.23 0.74
CA ALA A 215 -3.85 4.67 0.79
C ALA A 215 -4.18 5.25 -0.59
N LEU A 216 -3.45 4.85 -1.63
CA LEU A 216 -3.71 5.26 -3.02
C LEU A 216 -5.14 4.91 -3.44
N PHE A 217 -5.59 3.69 -3.17
CA PHE A 217 -6.94 3.28 -3.50
C PHE A 217 -7.99 4.05 -2.71
N ILE A 218 -7.82 4.21 -1.40
CA ILE A 218 -8.75 4.96 -0.55
C ILE A 218 -8.87 6.42 -1.02
N MET A 219 -7.74 7.08 -1.33
CA MET A 219 -7.72 8.46 -1.85
C MET A 219 -8.47 8.64 -3.17
N LEU A 220 -8.54 7.58 -3.98
CA LEU A 220 -9.20 7.61 -5.29
C LEU A 220 -10.69 7.25 -5.21
N LEU A 221 -11.19 6.66 -4.10
CA LEU A 221 -12.62 6.34 -3.94
C LEU A 221 -13.56 7.53 -4.13
N PRO A 222 -13.26 8.75 -3.62
CA PRO A 222 -14.13 9.91 -3.81
C PRO A 222 -14.31 10.32 -5.27
N SER A 223 -13.34 10.00 -6.15
CA SER A 223 -13.43 10.32 -7.59
C SER A 223 -14.59 9.60 -8.29
N GLY A 224 -15.02 8.44 -7.79
CA GLY A 224 -16.09 7.63 -8.38
C GLY A 224 -17.38 7.57 -7.57
N LEU A 225 -17.29 7.53 -6.23
CA LEU A 225 -18.41 7.16 -5.35
C LEU A 225 -19.19 8.32 -4.72
N ILE A 226 -18.48 9.35 -4.23
CA ILE A 226 -19.04 10.32 -3.29
C ILE A 226 -18.97 11.75 -3.85
N GLY A 227 -18.00 12.04 -4.72
CA GLY A 227 -17.60 13.41 -5.02
C GLY A 227 -16.94 14.07 -3.79
N VAL A 228 -16.14 15.10 -4.02
CA VAL A 228 -15.55 15.90 -2.93
C VAL A 228 -16.06 17.32 -3.07
N PRO A 229 -16.77 17.87 -2.08
CA PRO A 229 -17.19 19.27 -2.10
C PRO A 229 -15.98 20.19 -2.33
N GLY A 230 -16.08 21.08 -3.32
CA GLY A 230 -15.00 22.01 -3.66
C GLY A 230 -13.96 21.51 -4.67
N ILE A 231 -14.02 20.23 -5.10
CA ILE A 231 -13.18 19.70 -6.18
C ILE A 231 -14.05 19.42 -7.41
N PRO A 232 -13.95 20.24 -8.47
CA PRO A 232 -14.68 20.00 -9.70
C PRO A 232 -14.31 18.65 -10.31
N LEU A 233 -15.29 17.92 -10.84
CA LEU A 233 -15.07 16.58 -11.38
C LEU A 233 -13.99 16.54 -12.48
N ILE A 234 -13.83 17.64 -13.22
CA ILE A 234 -12.83 17.74 -14.29
C ILE A 234 -11.37 17.66 -13.80
N THR A 235 -11.09 17.99 -12.53
CA THR A 235 -9.71 18.01 -12.04
C THR A 235 -9.15 16.61 -11.80
N TRP A 236 -10.00 15.58 -11.65
CA TRP A 236 -9.56 14.19 -11.54
C TRP A 236 -8.77 13.71 -12.77
N SER A 237 -8.96 14.35 -13.92
CA SER A 237 -8.14 14.12 -15.12
C SER A 237 -6.65 14.37 -14.90
N PHE A 238 -6.25 15.28 -13.99
CA PHE A 238 -4.84 15.51 -13.66
C PHE A 238 -4.21 14.27 -13.00
N SER A 239 -4.93 13.63 -12.07
CA SER A 239 -4.51 12.35 -11.51
C SER A 239 -4.46 11.27 -12.58
N THR A 240 -5.43 11.21 -13.48
CA THR A 240 -5.43 10.21 -14.56
C THR A 240 -4.22 10.37 -15.47
N VAL A 241 -3.95 11.59 -15.96
CA VAL A 241 -2.79 11.87 -16.82
C VAL A 241 -1.50 11.48 -16.10
N GLY A 242 -1.32 11.90 -14.85
CA GLY A 242 -0.12 11.56 -14.09
C GLY A 242 0.02 10.05 -13.86
N LEU A 243 -1.07 9.34 -13.53
CA LEU A 243 -1.04 7.89 -13.36
C LEU A 243 -0.79 7.15 -14.69
N VAL A 244 -1.32 7.62 -15.81
CA VAL A 244 -1.02 7.06 -17.14
C VAL A 244 0.46 7.23 -17.46
N MET A 245 1.04 8.40 -17.18
CA MET A 245 2.49 8.62 -17.34
C MET A 245 3.32 7.67 -16.47
N LEU A 246 2.88 7.42 -15.23
CA LEU A 246 3.52 6.43 -14.36
C LEU A 246 3.40 5.00 -14.87
N LEU A 247 2.24 4.62 -15.42
CA LEU A 247 2.00 3.30 -16.01
C LEU A 247 2.87 3.10 -17.26
N LEU A 248 2.93 4.08 -18.15
CA LEU A 248 3.82 4.07 -19.33
C LEU A 248 5.30 3.97 -18.90
N GLY A 249 5.69 4.67 -17.84
CA GLY A 249 7.03 4.56 -17.25
C GLY A 249 7.32 3.16 -16.70
N LEU A 250 6.37 2.57 -15.97
CA LEU A 250 6.46 1.19 -15.49
C LEU A 250 6.62 0.20 -16.65
N GLU A 251 5.75 0.28 -17.67
CA GLU A 251 5.83 -0.56 -18.87
C GLU A 251 7.16 -0.42 -19.59
N SER A 252 7.68 0.81 -19.70
CA SER A 252 8.97 1.07 -20.33
C SER A 252 10.12 0.40 -19.56
N ILE A 253 10.10 0.44 -18.22
CA ILE A 253 11.06 -0.26 -17.36
C ILE A 253 10.93 -1.78 -17.55
N LEU A 254 9.71 -2.31 -17.60
CA LEU A 254 9.45 -3.73 -17.78
C LEU A 254 9.94 -4.24 -19.14
N LEU A 255 9.64 -3.51 -20.22
CA LEU A 255 10.09 -3.84 -21.57
C LEU A 255 11.62 -3.83 -21.65
N HIS A 256 12.26 -2.80 -21.08
CA HIS A 256 13.72 -2.72 -21.02
C HIS A 256 14.34 -3.90 -20.28
N ASN A 257 13.81 -4.25 -19.10
CA ASN A 257 14.29 -5.38 -18.30
C ASN A 257 14.12 -6.74 -18.99
N HIS A 258 13.16 -6.87 -19.92
CA HIS A 258 12.94 -8.07 -20.73
C HIS A 258 13.55 -7.97 -22.14
N ASN A 259 14.46 -7.00 -22.37
CA ASN A 259 15.16 -6.77 -23.64
C ASN A 259 14.24 -6.48 -24.85
N PHE A 260 13.03 -5.98 -24.62
CA PHE A 260 12.15 -5.49 -25.68
C PHE A 260 12.43 -4.01 -25.96
N SER A 261 12.58 -3.67 -27.25
CA SER A 261 12.67 -2.27 -27.69
C SER A 261 11.30 -1.58 -27.57
N LEU A 262 11.28 -0.33 -27.11
CA LEU A 262 10.06 0.50 -27.07
C LEU A 262 9.47 0.71 -28.48
N ALA A 263 10.33 0.74 -29.51
CA ALA A 263 9.94 0.86 -30.91
C ALA A 263 9.57 -0.49 -31.57
N SER A 264 9.65 -1.59 -30.84
CA SER A 264 9.16 -2.88 -31.34
C SER A 264 7.63 -2.85 -31.49
N ALA A 265 7.08 -3.72 -32.34
CA ALA A 265 5.63 -3.85 -32.49
C ALA A 265 4.94 -4.14 -31.14
N ASN A 266 5.55 -5.00 -30.30
CA ASN A 266 5.06 -5.28 -28.95
C ASN A 266 5.03 -4.03 -28.07
N GLY A 267 6.11 -3.23 -28.10
CA GLY A 267 6.22 -1.99 -27.32
C GLY A 267 5.20 -0.94 -27.75
N ILE A 268 5.06 -0.71 -29.05
CA ILE A 268 4.10 0.26 -29.61
C ILE A 268 2.66 -0.16 -29.30
N ILE A 269 2.33 -1.45 -29.45
CA ILE A 269 0.99 -1.96 -29.15
C ILE A 269 0.67 -1.82 -27.66
N LEU A 270 1.61 -2.15 -26.78
CA LEU A 270 1.43 -2.03 -25.34
C LEU A 270 1.24 -0.55 -24.92
N LEU A 271 2.20 0.31 -25.26
CA LEU A 271 2.17 1.73 -24.89
C LEU A 271 0.98 2.46 -25.52
N GLY A 272 0.67 2.16 -26.79
CA GLY A 272 -0.49 2.70 -27.48
C GLY A 272 -1.81 2.23 -26.86
N GLY A 273 -1.87 0.97 -26.41
CA GLY A 273 -2.97 0.43 -25.64
C GLY A 273 -3.19 1.15 -24.32
N THR A 274 -2.12 1.36 -23.56
CA THR A 274 -2.15 2.08 -22.29
C THR A 274 -2.57 3.54 -22.46
N PHE A 275 -2.08 4.21 -23.50
CA PHE A 275 -2.53 5.55 -23.86
C PHE A 275 -4.03 5.58 -24.20
N LEU A 276 -4.51 4.62 -25.00
CA LEU A 276 -5.92 4.50 -25.37
C LEU A 276 -6.82 4.25 -24.13
N ILE A 277 -6.40 3.37 -23.21
CA ILE A 277 -7.11 3.11 -21.95
C ILE A 277 -7.15 4.38 -21.10
N GLY A 278 -6.03 5.10 -21.00
CA GLY A 278 -5.96 6.39 -20.31
C GLY A 278 -6.94 7.43 -20.88
N LEU A 279 -7.10 7.46 -22.21
CA LEU A 279 -8.03 8.34 -22.89
C LEU A 279 -9.49 7.93 -22.66
N LEU A 280 -9.80 6.64 -22.71
CA LEU A 280 -11.15 6.12 -22.47
C LEU A 280 -11.60 6.32 -21.01
N PHE A 281 -10.67 6.16 -20.06
CA PHE A 281 -10.92 6.32 -18.62
C PHE A 281 -10.38 7.63 -18.05
N TYR A 282 -10.36 8.71 -18.85
CA TYR A 282 -9.74 9.98 -18.46
C TYR A 282 -10.28 10.60 -17.14
N GLN A 283 -11.53 10.31 -16.77
CA GLN A 283 -12.14 10.75 -15.50
C GLN A 283 -12.08 9.69 -14.38
N ALA A 284 -11.52 8.52 -14.63
CA ALA A 284 -11.50 7.40 -13.69
C ALA A 284 -10.06 7.02 -13.29
N PRO A 285 -9.34 7.90 -12.55
CA PRO A 285 -7.96 7.65 -12.14
C PRO A 285 -7.81 6.38 -11.28
N GLY A 286 -8.86 6.01 -10.53
CA GLY A 286 -8.92 4.75 -9.78
C GLY A 286 -8.66 3.51 -10.63
N ILE A 287 -9.21 3.47 -11.85
CA ILE A 287 -9.03 2.35 -12.78
C ILE A 287 -7.55 2.24 -13.19
N ILE A 288 -6.94 3.36 -13.57
CA ILE A 288 -5.51 3.38 -13.96
C ILE A 288 -4.62 2.98 -12.79
N ALA A 289 -4.88 3.48 -11.57
CA ALA A 289 -4.13 3.09 -10.37
C ALA A 289 -4.21 1.58 -10.11
N THR A 290 -5.39 0.96 -10.27
CA THR A 290 -5.53 -0.49 -10.10
C THR A 290 -4.79 -1.29 -11.17
N ILE A 291 -4.70 -0.79 -12.41
CA ILE A 291 -3.89 -1.42 -13.46
C ILE A 291 -2.41 -1.38 -13.08
N ILE A 292 -1.89 -0.23 -12.61
CA ILE A 292 -0.50 -0.12 -12.12
C ILE A 292 -0.22 -1.16 -11.04
N VAL A 293 -1.06 -1.23 -10.01
CA VAL A 293 -0.87 -2.17 -8.89
C VAL A 293 -1.04 -3.62 -9.35
N MET A 294 -1.93 -3.90 -10.30
CA MET A 294 -2.11 -5.23 -10.88
C MET A 294 -0.87 -5.68 -11.65
N VAL A 295 -0.27 -4.80 -12.46
CA VAL A 295 0.98 -5.08 -13.18
C VAL A 295 2.13 -5.31 -12.19
N LEU A 296 2.25 -4.50 -11.14
CA LEU A 296 3.25 -4.70 -10.08
C LEU A 296 3.05 -6.03 -9.35
N GLY A 297 1.81 -6.34 -8.95
CA GLY A 297 1.48 -7.59 -8.27
C GLY A 297 1.80 -8.81 -9.13
N PHE A 298 1.46 -8.75 -10.42
CA PHE A 298 1.77 -9.80 -11.38
C PHE A 298 3.28 -9.98 -11.57
N GLN A 299 4.02 -8.88 -11.79
CA GLN A 299 5.48 -8.91 -11.95
C GLN A 299 6.18 -9.57 -10.75
N ARG A 300 5.69 -9.31 -9.54
CA ARG A 300 6.28 -9.83 -8.29
C ARG A 300 5.71 -11.17 -7.84
N GLY A 301 4.71 -11.72 -8.53
CA GLY A 301 3.97 -12.89 -8.05
C GLY A 301 3.28 -12.66 -6.70
N ASN A 302 3.03 -11.40 -6.32
CA ASN A 302 2.46 -11.03 -5.05
C ASN A 302 0.93 -11.10 -5.10
N ARG A 303 0.38 -12.19 -4.56
CA ARG A 303 -1.07 -12.47 -4.55
C ARG A 303 -1.88 -11.43 -3.78
N VAL A 304 -1.29 -10.81 -2.75
CA VAL A 304 -1.98 -9.78 -1.96
C VAL A 304 -2.20 -8.52 -2.80
N LEU A 305 -1.18 -8.07 -3.53
CA LEU A 305 -1.30 -6.94 -4.46
C LEU A 305 -2.27 -7.25 -5.61
N MET A 306 -2.18 -8.45 -6.20
CA MET A 306 -3.12 -8.85 -7.26
C MET A 306 -4.56 -8.90 -6.75
N GLY A 307 -4.77 -9.47 -5.55
CA GLY A 307 -6.07 -9.57 -4.90
C GLY A 307 -6.67 -8.20 -4.59
N SER A 308 -5.89 -7.30 -3.97
CA SER A 308 -6.34 -5.93 -3.66
C SER A 308 -6.61 -5.12 -4.93
N ALA A 309 -5.75 -5.22 -5.95
CA ALA A 309 -5.99 -4.57 -7.24
C ALA A 309 -7.27 -5.07 -7.91
N THR A 310 -7.54 -6.38 -7.90
CA THR A 310 -8.77 -6.96 -8.47
C THR A 310 -10.02 -6.48 -7.72
N LEU A 311 -9.96 -6.47 -6.39
CA LEU A 311 -11.04 -5.98 -5.53
C LEU A 311 -11.34 -4.51 -5.82
N PHE A 312 -10.33 -3.64 -5.77
CA PHE A 312 -10.52 -2.21 -6.00
C PHE A 312 -10.84 -1.88 -7.45
N PHE A 313 -10.34 -2.64 -8.43
CA PHE A 313 -10.74 -2.50 -9.83
C PHE A 313 -12.25 -2.73 -9.98
N THR A 314 -12.78 -3.76 -9.32
CA THR A 314 -14.23 -4.03 -9.28
C THR A 314 -14.99 -2.88 -8.62
N VAL A 315 -14.51 -2.38 -7.47
CA VAL A 315 -15.11 -1.22 -6.78
C VAL A 315 -15.13 0.02 -7.69
N PHE A 316 -14.03 0.34 -8.37
CA PHE A 316 -13.95 1.50 -9.26
C PHE A 316 -14.80 1.34 -10.53
N LEU A 317 -14.94 0.13 -11.07
CA LEU A 317 -15.87 -0.13 -12.18
C LEU A 317 -17.33 0.07 -11.74
N VAL A 318 -17.70 -0.43 -10.57
CA VAL A 318 -19.04 -0.20 -10.00
C VAL A 318 -19.26 1.29 -9.74
N ALA A 319 -18.29 1.98 -9.16
CA ALA A 319 -18.35 3.42 -8.91
C ALA A 319 -18.50 4.22 -10.22
N TYR A 320 -17.72 3.89 -11.25
CA TYR A 320 -17.80 4.51 -12.57
C TYR A 320 -19.19 4.31 -13.20
N TYR A 321 -19.78 3.13 -13.04
CA TYR A 321 -21.13 2.85 -13.54
C TYR A 321 -22.20 3.70 -12.84
N TYR A 322 -22.12 3.87 -11.53
CA TYR A 322 -23.10 4.64 -10.75
C TYR A 322 -22.86 6.16 -10.74
N HIS A 323 -21.79 6.64 -11.37
CA HIS A 323 -21.46 8.05 -11.39
C HIS A 323 -22.50 8.90 -12.14
N LEU A 324 -23.27 9.74 -11.44
CA LEU A 324 -24.53 10.32 -11.95
C LEU A 324 -24.37 11.37 -13.06
N GLU A 325 -23.17 11.94 -13.24
CA GLU A 325 -22.95 13.05 -14.18
C GLU A 325 -22.84 12.61 -15.65
N LEU A 326 -22.57 11.33 -15.92
CA LEU A 326 -22.43 10.81 -17.28
C LEU A 326 -23.71 10.10 -17.73
N THR A 327 -24.14 10.39 -18.97
CA THR A 327 -25.28 9.70 -19.57
C THR A 327 -25.02 8.19 -19.68
N LEU A 328 -26.07 7.38 -19.54
CA LEU A 328 -26.00 5.93 -19.76
C LEU A 328 -25.42 5.58 -21.15
N LEU A 329 -25.73 6.39 -22.16
CA LEU A 329 -25.17 6.24 -23.50
C LEU A 329 -23.63 6.37 -23.47
N MET A 330 -23.10 7.46 -22.90
CA MET A 330 -21.66 7.68 -22.84
C MET A 330 -20.95 6.58 -22.06
N LYS A 331 -21.52 6.14 -20.93
CA LYS A 331 -20.99 5.00 -20.15
C LYS A 331 -20.94 3.72 -20.97
N SER A 332 -22.03 3.39 -21.69
CA SER A 332 -22.10 2.19 -22.51
C SER A 332 -21.09 2.22 -23.66
N ILE A 333 -20.93 3.37 -24.33
CA ILE A 333 -19.93 3.56 -25.39
C ILE A 333 -18.53 3.39 -24.81
N THR A 334 -18.22 3.99 -23.66
CA THR A 334 -16.89 3.85 -23.04
C THR A 334 -16.60 2.40 -22.64
N LEU A 335 -17.55 1.69 -22.04
CA LEU A 335 -17.37 0.30 -21.63
C LEU A 335 -17.22 -0.64 -22.83
N VAL A 336 -18.04 -0.48 -23.86
CA VAL A 336 -17.94 -1.28 -25.09
C VAL A 336 -16.63 -0.97 -25.81
N SER A 337 -16.26 0.31 -25.94
CA SER A 337 -15.02 0.72 -26.61
C SER A 337 -13.78 0.22 -25.87
N SER A 338 -13.76 0.31 -24.55
CA SER A 338 -12.65 -0.23 -23.74
C SER A 338 -12.56 -1.75 -23.81
N GLY A 339 -13.70 -2.46 -23.74
CA GLY A 339 -13.73 -3.91 -23.92
C GLY A 339 -13.24 -4.34 -25.30
N SER A 340 -13.73 -3.70 -26.37
CA SER A 340 -13.28 -3.92 -27.74
C SER A 340 -11.80 -3.58 -27.93
N ALA A 341 -11.32 -2.49 -27.34
CA ALA A 341 -9.91 -2.10 -27.39
C ALA A 341 -9.01 -3.15 -26.70
N LEU A 342 -9.38 -3.62 -25.51
CA LEU A 342 -8.64 -4.66 -24.78
C LEU A 342 -8.62 -5.99 -25.54
N LEU A 343 -9.74 -6.39 -26.15
CA LEU A 343 -9.82 -7.59 -26.97
C LEU A 343 -8.98 -7.47 -28.26
N GLY A 344 -9.04 -6.31 -28.92
CA GLY A 344 -8.22 -5.99 -30.09
C GLY A 344 -6.73 -6.02 -29.74
N LEU A 345 -6.34 -5.40 -28.63
CA LEU A 345 -4.96 -5.43 -28.12
C LEU A 345 -4.49 -6.85 -27.84
N ARG A 346 -5.31 -7.65 -27.14
CA ARG A 346 -5.00 -9.07 -26.89
C ARG A 346 -4.84 -9.87 -28.18
N TRP A 347 -5.70 -9.64 -29.16
CA TRP A 347 -5.66 -10.32 -30.46
C TRP A 347 -4.41 -9.93 -31.28
N LEU A 348 -4.03 -8.65 -31.26
CA LEU A 348 -2.80 -8.16 -31.88
C LEU A 348 -1.56 -8.75 -31.21
N LEU A 349 -1.49 -8.73 -29.88
CA LEU A 349 -0.36 -9.30 -29.13
C LEU A 349 -0.20 -10.81 -29.37
N LYS A 350 -1.29 -11.55 -29.56
CA LYS A 350 -1.24 -12.98 -29.90
C LYS A 350 -0.74 -13.29 -31.31
N GLN A 351 -0.91 -12.36 -32.25
CA GLN A 351 -0.45 -12.55 -33.63
C GLN A 351 1.03 -12.22 -33.81
N LEU A 352 1.63 -11.52 -32.85
CA LEU A 352 3.05 -11.24 -32.88
C LEU A 352 3.82 -12.53 -32.61
N PRO A 353 4.76 -12.93 -33.48
CA PRO A 353 5.53 -14.14 -33.30
C PRO A 353 6.26 -14.08 -31.96
N HIS A 354 5.98 -15.05 -31.08
CA HIS A 354 6.79 -15.28 -29.89
C HIS A 354 8.16 -15.75 -30.39
N ARG A 355 9.12 -14.83 -30.44
CA ARG A 355 10.52 -15.24 -30.58
C ARG A 355 10.97 -15.71 -29.20
N GLU A 356 11.23 -17.02 -29.14
CA GLU A 356 11.93 -17.68 -28.03
C GLU A 356 13.25 -17.00 -27.68
#